data_AF-A0A852WFV1-F1
#
_entry.id   AF-A0A852WFV1-F1
#
_cell.length_a   1.000
_cell.length_b   1.000
_cell.length_c   1.000
_cell.angle_alpha   90.00
_cell.angle_beta   90.00
_cell.angle_gamma   90.00
#
_symmetry.space_group_name_H-M   'P 1'
#
loop_
_entity.id
_entity.type
_entity.pdbx_description
1 polymer ?
#
loop_
_entity_poly.entity_id
_entity_poly.type
_entity_poly.pdbx_seq_one_letter_code
_entity_poly.pdbx_strand_id
1 'polypeptide(L)'
;MGFFGTFVYADGAWTEREDTPPTGSSLRVDIHDSDIAQIDYRPATTGVGRFYLGYEPAIYFEDPSASQPVDGKAEALGFSEWVKHIGGPLIAPEEILSLLADPGGAEPEEVFAEDAVVKLLGLAGLPLPESMEQGG
;
A
#
# COMPACT_ATOMS: atom_id res chain seq x y z
N MET A 1 -12.95 -2.33 -16.68
CA MET A 1 -12.14 -1.11 -16.83
C MET A 1 -11.37 -1.01 -15.54
N GLY A 2 -10.04 -1.03 -15.57
CA GLY A 2 -9.22 -0.94 -14.37
C GLY A 2 -8.99 0.51 -13.95
N PHE A 3 -8.69 0.68 -12.66
CA PHE A 3 -8.37 1.94 -12.03
C PHE A 3 -6.84 2.17 -12.05
N PHE A 4 -6.45 3.42 -12.32
CA PHE A 4 -5.07 3.86 -12.25
C PHE A 4 -4.99 5.14 -11.42
N GLY A 5 -4.11 5.16 -10.43
CA GLY A 5 -3.95 6.31 -9.55
C GLY A 5 -2.62 6.29 -8.82
N THR A 6 -2.02 7.46 -8.65
CA THR A 6 -0.85 7.65 -7.79
C THR A 6 -1.18 8.72 -6.77
N PHE A 7 -1.21 8.32 -5.50
CA PHE A 7 -1.55 9.19 -4.38
C PHE A 7 -0.40 9.26 -3.41
N VAL A 8 -0.13 10.45 -2.87
CA VAL A 8 0.87 10.66 -1.83
C VAL A 8 0.20 11.33 -0.64
N TYR A 9 0.23 10.68 0.51
CA TYR A 9 -0.17 11.25 1.79
C TYR A 9 1.06 11.79 2.50
N ALA A 10 1.08 13.09 2.77
CA ALA A 10 2.11 13.76 3.55
C ALA A 10 1.48 14.96 4.27
N ASP A 11 2.02 15.31 5.44
CA ASP A 11 1.59 16.48 6.22
C ASP A 11 0.06 16.56 6.46
N GLY A 12 -0.61 15.39 6.54
CA GLY A 12 -2.04 15.30 6.84
C GLY A 12 -2.97 15.41 5.63
N ALA A 13 -2.44 15.47 4.40
CA ALA A 13 -3.23 15.64 3.19
C ALA A 13 -2.79 14.68 2.07
N TRP A 14 -3.74 14.34 1.20
CA TRP A 14 -3.47 13.62 -0.04
C TRP A 14 -3.16 14.59 -1.17
N THR A 15 -2.16 14.25 -1.99
CA THR A 15 -1.88 14.86 -3.28
C THR A 15 -1.94 13.79 -4.37
N GLU A 16 -2.47 14.16 -5.54
CA GLU A 16 -2.37 13.32 -6.74
C GLU A 16 -1.08 13.68 -7.46
N ARG A 17 -0.23 12.66 -7.73
CA ARG A 17 1.08 12.81 -8.37
C ARG A 17 1.97 13.89 -7.75
N GLU A 18 2.94 13.45 -6.96
CA GLU A 18 4.03 14.32 -6.51
C GLU A 18 5.30 14.06 -7.32
N ASP A 19 5.76 15.07 -8.06
CA ASP A 19 7.02 15.00 -8.82
C ASP A 19 8.26 15.06 -7.91
N THR A 20 8.09 15.51 -6.67
CA THR A 20 9.15 15.63 -5.66
C THR A 20 8.83 14.74 -4.46
N PRO A 21 9.76 13.94 -3.93
CA PRO A 21 9.49 13.15 -2.73
C PRO A 21 9.29 14.06 -1.50
N PRO A 22 8.28 13.80 -0.66
CA PRO A 22 8.12 14.52 0.60
C PRO A 22 9.37 14.40 1.49
N THR A 23 9.71 15.45 2.23
CA THR A 23 10.86 15.45 3.14
C THR A 23 10.58 14.80 4.50
N GLY A 24 9.32 14.45 4.77
CA GLY A 24 8.86 13.91 6.05
C GLY A 24 8.21 12.54 5.94
N SER A 25 7.44 12.18 6.96
CA SER A 25 6.67 10.94 6.96
C SER A 25 5.64 10.96 5.83
N SER A 26 5.66 9.95 4.98
CA SER A 26 4.81 9.88 3.80
C SER A 26 4.38 8.46 3.47
N LEU A 27 3.24 8.35 2.80
CA LEU A 27 2.70 7.13 2.23
C LEU A 27 2.37 7.39 0.77
N ARG A 28 2.95 6.62 -0.13
CA ARG A 28 2.62 6.63 -1.55
C ARG A 28 1.87 5.34 -1.89
N VAL A 29 0.81 5.51 -2.67
CA VAL A 29 -0.05 4.44 -3.17
C VAL A 29 -0.09 4.55 -4.69
N ASP A 30 0.37 3.54 -5.40
CA ASP A 30 0.28 3.43 -6.86
C ASP A 30 -0.60 2.24 -7.23
N ILE A 31 -1.74 2.48 -7.87
CA ILE A 31 -2.68 1.44 -8.33
C ILE A 31 -2.54 1.29 -9.85
N HIS A 32 -2.45 0.04 -10.29
CA HIS A 32 -2.27 -0.37 -11.68
C HIS A 32 -3.34 -1.39 -12.10
N ASP A 33 -4.23 -0.95 -13.01
CA ASP A 33 -5.29 -1.75 -13.65
C ASP A 33 -6.23 -2.48 -12.68
N SER A 34 -6.37 -1.97 -11.45
CA SER A 34 -7.09 -2.59 -10.33
C SER A 34 -6.57 -3.96 -9.86
N ASP A 35 -5.47 -4.49 -10.42
CA ASP A 35 -4.92 -5.80 -10.03
C ASP A 35 -3.74 -5.68 -9.05
N ILE A 36 -3.03 -4.56 -9.10
CA ILE A 36 -1.81 -4.33 -8.34
C ILE A 36 -1.89 -2.96 -7.67
N ALA A 37 -1.65 -2.91 -6.36
CA ALA A 37 -1.34 -1.67 -5.68
C ALA A 37 0.03 -1.76 -5.01
N GLN A 38 0.94 -0.83 -5.31
CA GLN A 38 2.21 -0.68 -4.61
C GLN A 38 2.05 0.36 -3.50
N ILE A 39 2.48 -0.01 -2.30
CA ILE A 39 2.49 0.86 -1.13
C ILE A 39 3.94 1.16 -0.77
N ASP A 40 4.31 2.44 -0.71
CA ASP A 40 5.63 2.91 -0.26
C ASP A 40 5.45 3.80 0.97
N TYR A 41 6.00 3.39 2.12
CA TYR A 41 5.96 4.19 3.35
C TYR A 41 7.35 4.65 3.80
N ARG A 42 7.41 5.88 4.31
CA ARG A 42 8.65 6.52 4.78
C ARG A 42 8.40 7.30 6.06
N PRO A 43 9.32 7.29 7.03
CA PRO A 43 10.49 6.41 7.11
C PRO A 43 10.07 4.95 7.40
N ALA A 44 10.87 3.99 6.95
CA ALA A 44 10.71 2.59 7.33
C ALA A 44 11.76 2.22 8.38
N THR A 45 11.30 1.93 9.60
CA THR A 45 12.15 1.45 10.70
C THR A 45 12.39 -0.05 10.62
N THR A 46 11.38 -0.78 10.16
CA THR A 46 11.41 -2.20 9.87
C THR A 46 10.97 -2.43 8.43
N GLY A 47 11.61 -3.38 7.75
CA GLY A 47 11.41 -3.61 6.32
C GLY A 47 12.15 -2.60 5.44
N VAL A 48 11.88 -2.67 4.14
CA VAL A 48 12.38 -1.73 3.12
C VAL A 48 11.40 -0.59 2.88
N GLY A 49 10.20 -0.64 3.47
CA GLY A 49 9.16 0.36 3.37
C GLY A 49 8.36 0.26 2.08
N ARG A 50 8.17 -0.96 1.58
CA ARG A 50 7.40 -1.25 0.36
C ARG A 50 6.75 -2.62 0.43
N PHE A 51 5.47 -2.67 0.11
CA PHE A 51 4.74 -3.92 -0.13
C PHE A 51 3.69 -3.74 -1.22
N TYR A 52 3.04 -4.85 -1.60
CA TYR A 52 2.01 -4.88 -2.63
C TYR A 52 0.70 -5.39 -2.05
N LEU A 53 -0.42 -4.90 -2.58
CA LEU A 53 -1.78 -5.41 -2.36
C LEU A 53 -2.35 -5.90 -3.71
N GLY A 54 -3.24 -6.89 -3.67
CA GLY A 54 -3.66 -7.60 -4.88
C GLY A 54 -2.59 -8.62 -5.26
N TYR A 55 -1.96 -8.44 -6.42
CA TYR A 55 -0.85 -9.27 -6.87
C TYR A 55 0.52 -8.58 -6.77
N GLU A 56 1.58 -9.36 -6.55
CA GLU A 56 2.95 -8.86 -6.76
C GLU A 56 3.23 -8.74 -8.27
N PRO A 57 3.89 -7.66 -8.75
CA PRO A 57 4.23 -7.52 -10.16
C PRO A 57 4.99 -8.71 -10.74
N ALA A 58 5.95 -9.27 -10.00
CA ALA A 58 6.72 -10.43 -10.44
C ALA A 58 5.85 -11.68 -10.68
N ILE A 59 4.76 -11.82 -9.94
CA ILE A 59 3.80 -12.91 -10.10
C ILE A 59 2.82 -12.60 -11.24
N TYR A 60 2.21 -11.41 -11.22
CA TYR A 60 1.21 -10.99 -12.20
C TYR A 60 1.74 -10.99 -13.63
N PHE A 61 2.96 -10.50 -13.84
CA PHE A 61 3.62 -10.46 -15.15
C PHE A 61 4.40 -11.74 -15.48
N GLU A 62 4.44 -12.72 -14.58
CA GLU A 62 5.29 -13.91 -14.66
C GLU A 62 6.77 -13.57 -14.95
N ASP A 63 7.23 -12.41 -14.47
CA ASP A 63 8.58 -11.88 -14.69
C ASP A 63 9.23 -11.52 -13.33
N PRO A 64 10.17 -12.35 -12.82
CA PRO A 64 10.86 -12.10 -11.55
C PRO A 64 11.60 -10.76 -11.46
N SER A 65 11.84 -10.07 -12.59
CA SER A 65 12.47 -8.76 -12.61
C SER A 65 11.50 -7.59 -12.47
N ALA A 66 10.19 -7.83 -12.56
CA ALA A 66 9.15 -6.80 -12.46
C ALA A 66 9.01 -6.18 -11.06
N SER A 67 9.42 -6.90 -10.01
CA SER A 67 9.50 -6.36 -8.64
C SER A 67 10.60 -7.06 -7.82
N GLN A 68 11.14 -6.35 -6.83
CA GLN A 68 12.02 -6.98 -5.85
C GLN A 68 11.19 -7.83 -4.87
N PRO A 69 11.73 -8.96 -4.36
CA PRO A 69 11.07 -9.72 -3.30
C PRO A 69 10.84 -8.87 -2.06
N VAL A 70 9.66 -9.04 -1.44
CA VAL A 70 9.26 -8.33 -0.23
C VAL A 70 9.15 -9.31 0.93
N ASP A 71 9.71 -8.96 2.09
CA ASP A 71 9.45 -9.71 3.33
C ASP A 71 8.15 -9.19 3.97
N GLY A 72 7.02 -9.79 3.57
CA GLY A 72 5.70 -9.32 4.01
C GLY A 72 5.52 -9.22 5.52
N LYS A 73 6.20 -10.07 6.32
CA LYS A 73 6.14 -9.98 7.79
C LYS A 73 6.89 -8.75 8.31
N ALA A 74 8.06 -8.47 7.74
CA ALA A 74 8.82 -7.28 8.09
C ALA A 74 8.09 -6.00 7.68
N GLU A 75 7.49 -5.97 6.49
CA GLU A 75 6.73 -4.81 6.01
C GLU A 75 5.44 -4.59 6.81
N ALA A 76 4.71 -5.65 7.15
CA ALA A 76 3.50 -5.51 7.97
C ALA A 76 3.81 -4.94 9.36
N LEU A 77 4.91 -5.39 9.98
CA LEU A 77 5.39 -4.81 11.24
C LEU A 77 5.83 -3.36 11.05
N GLY A 78 6.63 -3.08 10.03
CA GLY A 78 7.14 -1.74 9.75
C GLY A 78 6.04 -0.73 9.42
N PHE A 79 5.00 -1.15 8.71
CA PHE A 79 3.85 -0.31 8.44
C PHE A 79 3.04 -0.02 9.71
N SER A 80 2.83 -1.01 10.58
CA SER A 80 2.20 -0.79 11.89
C SER A 80 2.99 0.21 12.75
N GLU A 81 4.32 0.09 12.78
CA GLU A 81 5.21 1.05 13.44
C GLU A 81 5.11 2.45 12.83
N TRP A 82 5.03 2.54 11.49
CA TRP A 82 4.89 3.80 10.77
C TRP A 82 3.54 4.48 11.05
N VAL A 83 2.43 3.74 11.05
CA VAL A 83 1.10 4.27 11.40
C VAL A 83 1.14 4.85 12.82
N LYS A 84 1.71 4.12 13.77
CA LYS A 84 1.89 4.61 15.14
C LYS A 84 2.78 5.86 15.19
N HIS A 85 3.84 5.90 14.38
CA HIS A 85 4.76 7.04 14.30
C HIS A 85 4.07 8.33 13.85
N ILE A 86 3.14 8.24 12.90
CA ILE A 86 2.34 9.40 12.45
C ILE A 86 1.12 9.70 13.34
N GLY A 87 0.97 9.01 14.47
CA GLY A 87 -0.12 9.23 15.43
C GLY A 87 -1.42 8.50 15.10
N GLY A 88 -1.39 7.53 14.19
CA GLY A 88 -2.52 6.65 13.87
C GLY A 88 -2.81 5.59 14.95
N PRO A 89 -3.81 4.73 14.71
CA PRO A 89 -4.21 3.67 15.63
C PRO A 89 -3.14 2.58 15.77
N LEU A 90 -3.26 1.77 16.82
CA LEU A 90 -2.47 0.55 16.97
C LEU A 90 -3.10 -0.56 16.12
N ILE A 91 -2.37 -1.05 15.12
CA ILE A 91 -2.82 -2.13 14.23
C ILE A 91 -1.98 -3.37 14.50
N ALA A 92 -2.61 -4.54 14.59
CA ALA A 92 -1.86 -5.79 14.66
C ALA A 92 -1.19 -6.08 13.30
N PRO A 93 0.12 -6.39 13.26
CA PRO A 93 0.80 -6.70 11.99
C PRO A 93 0.11 -7.81 11.19
N GLU A 94 -0.57 -8.74 11.85
CA GLU A 94 -1.33 -9.82 11.21
C GLU A 94 -2.51 -9.31 10.38
N GLU A 95 -3.15 -8.21 10.78
CA GLU A 95 -4.23 -7.57 10.00
C GLU A 95 -3.68 -6.98 8.71
N ILE A 96 -2.51 -6.32 8.78
CA ILE A 96 -1.84 -5.79 7.58
C ILE A 96 -1.38 -6.94 6.69
N LEU A 97 -0.74 -7.96 7.28
CA LEU A 97 -0.23 -9.12 6.55
C LEU A 97 -1.33 -9.86 5.78
N SER A 98 -2.56 -9.89 6.30
CA SER A 98 -3.69 -10.51 5.59
C SER A 98 -4.10 -9.80 4.30
N LEU A 99 -3.72 -8.52 4.13
CA LEU A 99 -4.00 -7.74 2.93
C LEU A 99 -2.86 -7.80 1.91
N LEU A 100 -1.65 -8.18 2.33
CA LEU A 100 -0.48 -8.21 1.44
C LEU A 100 -0.66 -9.25 0.34
N ALA A 101 -0.12 -8.93 -0.84
CA ALA A 101 -0.03 -9.87 -1.95
C ALA A 101 0.72 -11.14 -1.52
N ASP A 102 0.18 -12.30 -1.91
CA ASP A 102 0.80 -13.58 -1.60
C ASP A 102 1.98 -13.85 -2.55
N PRO A 103 3.20 -14.12 -2.03
CA PRO A 103 4.38 -14.33 -2.87
C PRO A 103 4.34 -15.67 -3.64
N GLY A 104 3.41 -16.57 -3.32
CA GLY A 104 3.12 -17.78 -4.08
C GLY A 104 2.04 -17.59 -5.16
N GLY A 105 1.48 -16.39 -5.28
CA GLY A 105 0.45 -16.06 -6.27
C GLY A 105 -0.94 -16.60 -5.95
N ALA A 106 -1.25 -16.81 -4.66
CA ALA A 106 -2.63 -17.04 -4.26
C ALA A 106 -3.54 -15.87 -4.69
N GLU A 107 -4.79 -16.17 -4.99
CA GLU A 107 -5.79 -15.16 -5.35
C GLU A 107 -6.01 -14.20 -4.15
N PRO A 108 -5.98 -12.87 -4.37
CA PRO A 108 -6.19 -11.90 -3.30
C PRO A 108 -7.62 -12.01 -2.74
N GLU A 109 -7.79 -11.67 -1.46
CA GLU A 109 -9.11 -11.64 -0.84
C GLU A 109 -10.01 -10.58 -1.47
N GLU A 110 -9.43 -9.42 -1.78
CA GLU A 110 -10.11 -8.39 -2.55
C GLU A 110 -9.91 -8.61 -4.04
N VAL A 111 -11.02 -8.62 -4.78
CA VAL A 111 -11.02 -8.75 -6.24
C VAL A 111 -10.33 -7.55 -6.90
N PHE A 112 -10.42 -6.37 -6.28
CA PHE A 112 -9.81 -5.14 -6.77
C PHE A 112 -8.80 -4.60 -5.76
N ALA A 113 -7.62 -4.23 -6.23
CA ALA A 113 -6.54 -3.70 -5.40
C ALA A 113 -6.93 -2.39 -4.71
N GLU A 114 -7.79 -1.55 -5.32
CA GLU A 114 -8.35 -0.36 -4.68
C GLU A 114 -9.16 -0.68 -3.41
N ASP A 115 -9.90 -1.79 -3.38
CA ASP A 115 -10.66 -2.21 -2.19
C ASP A 115 -9.71 -2.60 -1.05
N ALA A 116 -8.61 -3.29 -1.39
CA ALA A 116 -7.56 -3.63 -0.44
C ALA A 116 -6.87 -2.36 0.10
N VAL A 117 -6.63 -1.36 -0.76
CA VAL A 117 -6.12 -0.05 -0.35
C VAL A 117 -7.10 0.64 0.59
N VAL A 118 -8.40 0.66 0.28
CA VAL A 118 -9.43 1.26 1.15
C VAL A 118 -9.44 0.61 2.53
N LYS A 119 -9.34 -0.73 2.59
CA LYS A 119 -9.22 -1.46 3.87
C LYS A 119 -7.95 -1.07 4.63
N LEU A 120 -6.80 -1.04 3.95
CA LEU A 120 -5.53 -0.64 4.56
C LEU A 120 -5.58 0.78 5.14
N LEU A 121 -6.10 1.75 4.38
CA LEU A 121 -6.24 3.14 4.83
C LEU A 121 -7.21 3.26 6.00
N GLY A 122 -8.30 2.48 5.98
CA GLY A 122 -9.24 2.37 7.11
C GLY A 122 -8.58 1.85 8.38
N LEU A 123 -7.76 0.78 8.28
CA LEU A 123 -6.97 0.27 9.41
C LEU A 123 -5.98 1.32 9.92
N ALA A 124 -5.34 2.07 9.02
CA ALA A 124 -4.40 3.16 9.32
C ALA A 124 -5.06 4.42 9.89
N GLY A 125 -6.40 4.49 9.93
CA GLY A 125 -7.11 5.69 10.34
C GLY A 125 -6.83 6.90 9.44
N LEU A 126 -6.44 6.65 8.19
CA LEU A 126 -6.15 7.67 7.19
C LEU A 126 -7.41 8.00 6.39
N PRO A 127 -7.58 9.28 5.96
CA PRO A 127 -8.65 9.61 5.03
C PRO A 127 -8.42 8.91 3.68
N LEU A 128 -9.46 8.79 2.86
CA LEU A 128 -9.32 8.34 1.48
C LEU A 128 -8.92 9.52 0.58
N PRO A 129 -8.16 9.29 -0.51
CA PRO A 129 -8.03 10.27 -1.59
C PRO A 129 -9.41 10.57 -2.21
N GLU A 130 -9.69 11.83 -2.55
CA GLU A 130 -11.00 12.25 -3.08
C GLU A 130 -11.44 11.44 -4.32
N SER A 131 -10.49 11.06 -5.18
CA SER A 131 -10.76 10.25 -6.38
C SER A 131 -11.10 8.78 -6.08
N MET A 132 -10.74 8.27 -4.89
CA MET A 132 -11.18 6.95 -4.41
C MET A 132 -12.53 7.03 -3.67
N GLU A 133 -12.93 8.19 -3.16
CA GLU A 133 -14.25 8.37 -2.52
C GLU A 133 -15.42 8.40 -3.52
N GLN A 134 -15.17 8.82 -4.76
CA GLN A 134 -16.21 9.09 -5.75
C GLN A 134 -16.51 7.92 -6.70
N GLY A 135 -15.92 6.74 -6.52
CA GLY A 135 -16.18 5.61 -7.42
C GLY A 135 -15.74 4.25 -6.90
N GLY A 136 -16.69 3.54 -6.29
CA GLY A 136 -16.82 2.08 -6.33
C GLY A 136 -18.18 1.73 -6.96
#